data_AF-A0A2P4Y469-F1
#
_entry.id   AF-A0A2P4Y469-F1
#
_cell.length_a   1.000
_cell.length_b   1.000
_cell.length_c   1.000
_cell.angle_alpha   90.00
_cell.angle_beta   90.00
_cell.angle_gamma   90.00
#
_symmetry.space_group_name_H-M   'P 1'
#
loop_
_entity.id
_entity.type
_entity.pdbx_description
1 polymer ?
#
loop_
_entity_poly.entity_id
_entity_poly.type
_entity_poly.pdbx_seq_one_letter_code
_entity_poly.pdbx_strand_id
1 'polypeptide(L)'
;MGLDEFKPGNTKRDKDTAVTAFKAFVKSEHVGFDYVKQCIEQDATGKCFVSVLDKFGMYLAFNEGKKGKPLARNTAMQYFRQSKMWLFELFPVQRHIVEAKLLSMGKTLDSFCMKRDGKVVNKAPPCSKGDLKKMMLYLYENASSASDYQNAALLGLLWFLFGR
;
A
#
# COMPACT_ATOMS: atom_id res chain seq x y z
N MET A 1 22.48 -0.33 33.04
CA MET A 1 21.81 -1.31 32.18
C MET A 1 20.59 -0.65 31.59
N GLY A 2 20.59 -0.43 30.27
CA GLY A 2 19.48 0.23 29.57
C GLY A 2 18.39 -0.78 29.19
N LEU A 3 17.13 -0.37 29.18
CA LEU A 3 16.00 -1.24 28.79
C LEU A 3 16.15 -1.82 27.36
N ASP A 4 17.02 -1.25 26.53
CA ASP A 4 17.37 -1.76 25.21
C ASP A 4 18.22 -3.04 25.21
N GLU A 5 18.94 -3.36 26.30
CA GLU A 5 19.71 -4.62 26.43
C GLU A 5 18.81 -5.84 26.66
N PHE A 6 17.56 -5.64 27.07
CA PHE A 6 16.58 -6.70 27.31
C PHE A 6 15.73 -7.06 26.08
N LYS A 7 15.87 -6.35 24.96
CA LYS A 7 15.14 -6.69 23.73
C LYS A 7 15.74 -7.96 23.11
N PRO A 8 14.93 -8.97 22.76
CA PRO A 8 15.42 -10.17 22.08
C PRO A 8 16.19 -9.78 20.81
N GLY A 9 17.33 -10.43 20.56
CA GLY A 9 18.19 -10.11 19.41
C GLY A 9 17.47 -10.16 18.06
N ASN A 10 16.44 -11.00 17.92
CA ASN A 10 15.59 -11.09 16.73
C ASN A 10 14.79 -9.79 16.50
N THR A 11 14.25 -9.20 17.57
CA THR A 11 13.49 -7.94 17.51
C THR A 11 14.37 -6.77 17.06
N LYS A 12 15.65 -6.76 17.46
CA LYS A 12 16.63 -5.74 17.04
C LYS A 12 16.90 -5.83 15.54
N ARG A 13 17.13 -7.04 15.00
CA ARG A 13 17.34 -7.28 13.57
C ARG A 13 16.11 -6.92 12.73
N ASP A 14 14.92 -7.24 13.23
CA ASP A 14 13.66 -6.89 12.55
C ASP A 14 13.47 -5.38 12.44
N LYS A 15 13.82 -4.65 13.51
CA LYS A 15 13.82 -3.19 13.53
C LYS A 15 14.82 -2.63 12.52
N ASP A 16 16.07 -3.10 12.53
CA ASP A 16 17.11 -2.62 11.61
C ASP A 16 16.74 -2.86 10.13
N THR A 17 16.10 -4.01 9.85
CA THR A 17 15.60 -4.34 8.51
C THR A 17 14.49 -3.38 8.08
N ALA A 18 13.52 -3.10 8.96
CA ALA A 18 12.44 -2.16 8.68
C ALA A 18 12.96 -0.73 8.49
N VAL A 19 13.90 -0.28 9.33
CA VAL A 19 14.56 1.03 9.21
C VAL A 19 15.32 1.14 7.88
N THR A 20 15.99 0.07 7.45
CA THR A 20 16.67 0.03 6.16
C THR A 20 15.68 0.15 5.01
N ALA A 21 14.55 -0.56 5.07
CA ALA A 21 13.48 -0.43 4.08
C ALA A 21 12.88 0.98 4.03
N PHE A 22 12.70 1.61 5.18
CA PHE A 22 12.22 2.99 5.28
C PHE A 22 13.21 3.99 4.65
N LYS A 23 14.51 3.87 4.95
CA LYS A 23 15.54 4.73 4.34
C LYS A 23 15.65 4.51 2.83
N ALA A 24 15.47 3.28 2.36
CA ALA A 24 15.42 2.97 0.93
C ALA A 24 14.22 3.64 0.25
N PHE A 25 13.04 3.64 0.89
CA PHE A 25 11.87 4.38 0.43
C PHE A 25 12.14 5.89 0.32
N VAL A 26 12.72 6.50 1.36
CA VAL A 26 13.03 7.93 1.34
C VAL A 26 14.00 8.26 0.19
N LYS A 27 14.97 7.38 -0.05
CA LYS A 27 15.90 7.49 -1.18
C LYS A 27 15.21 7.31 -2.53
N SER A 28 14.21 6.42 -2.68
CA SER A 28 13.46 6.25 -3.93
C SER A 28 12.56 7.44 -4.25
N GLU A 29 12.14 8.21 -3.24
CA GLU A 29 11.46 9.50 -3.42
C GLU A 29 12.42 10.64 -3.78
N HIS A 30 13.72 10.36 -3.93
CA HIS A 30 14.78 11.35 -4.16
C HIS A 30 14.90 12.40 -3.06
N VAL A 31 14.50 12.07 -1.82
CA VAL A 31 14.57 12.95 -0.67
C VAL A 31 15.68 12.49 0.29
N GLY A 32 16.36 13.44 0.94
CA GLY A 32 17.30 13.14 2.02
C GLY A 32 16.55 12.84 3.32
N PHE A 33 16.97 11.81 4.07
CA PHE A 33 16.31 11.48 5.34
C PHE A 33 16.41 12.63 6.36
N ASP A 34 17.49 13.40 6.37
CA ASP A 34 17.62 14.55 7.27
C ASP A 34 16.64 15.69 6.93
N TYR A 35 16.30 15.88 5.65
CA TYR A 35 15.24 16.80 5.26
C TYR A 35 13.87 16.34 5.79
N VAL A 36 13.58 15.03 5.72
CA VAL A 36 12.35 14.47 6.29
C VAL A 36 12.28 14.69 7.79
N LYS A 37 13.40 14.51 8.52
CA LYS A 37 13.43 14.79 9.95
C LYS A 37 13.13 16.25 10.25
N GLN A 38 13.77 17.17 9.53
CA GLN A 38 13.56 18.61 9.72
C GLN A 38 12.10 19.01 9.46
N CYS A 39 11.47 18.47 8.41
CA CYS A 39 10.06 18.70 8.12
C CYS A 39 9.13 18.18 9.23
N ILE A 40 9.48 17.04 9.84
CA ILE A 40 8.73 16.49 10.97
C ILE A 40 8.91 17.39 12.18
N GLU A 41 10.15 17.74 12.56
CA GLU A 41 10.44 18.57 13.74
C GLU A 41 9.78 19.95 13.70
N GLN A 42 9.71 20.57 12.52
CA GLN A 42 9.09 21.88 12.33
C GLN A 42 7.55 21.82 12.29
N ASP A 43 6.96 20.64 12.12
CA ASP A 43 5.51 20.48 12.05
C ASP A 43 4.90 20.14 13.40
N ALA A 44 4.34 21.16 14.06
CA ALA A 44 3.60 21.00 15.31
C ALA A 44 2.27 20.24 15.14
N THR A 45 1.74 20.11 13.92
CA THR A 45 0.44 19.45 13.68
C THR A 45 0.55 17.94 13.53
N GLY A 46 1.76 17.41 13.35
CA GLY A 46 2.02 15.99 13.09
C GLY A 46 1.55 15.49 11.71
N LYS A 47 1.08 16.39 10.83
CA LYS A 47 0.65 16.05 9.46
C LYS A 47 1.79 15.54 8.61
N CYS A 48 3.00 16.09 8.74
CA CYS A 48 4.20 15.66 8.03
C CYS A 48 4.52 14.20 8.39
N PHE A 49 4.57 13.88 9.69
CA PHE A 49 4.83 12.53 10.17
C PHE A 49 3.79 11.53 9.65
N VAL A 50 2.52 11.89 9.73
CA VAL A 50 1.43 11.08 9.21
C VAL A 50 1.59 10.86 7.71
N SER A 51 1.88 11.91 6.94
CA SER A 51 2.00 11.82 5.47
C SER A 51 3.20 10.97 5.04
N VAL A 52 4.32 11.09 5.75
CA VAL A 52 5.52 10.28 5.50
C VAL A 52 5.23 8.79 5.74
N LEU A 53 4.54 8.47 6.84
CA LEU A 53 4.16 7.08 7.11
C LEU A 53 3.04 6.57 6.19
N ASP A 54 2.15 7.44 5.71
CA ASP A 54 1.13 7.07 4.73
C ASP A 54 1.77 6.65 3.41
N LYS A 55 2.67 7.50 2.88
CA LYS A 55 3.47 7.19 1.70
C LYS A 55 4.31 5.94 1.88
N PHE A 56 4.92 5.76 3.06
CA PHE A 56 5.66 4.53 3.35
C PHE A 56 4.74 3.29 3.40
N GLY A 57 3.54 3.41 3.96
CA GLY A 57 2.53 2.35 3.94
C GLY A 57 2.12 1.99 2.51
N MET A 58 1.93 2.99 1.65
CA MET A 58 1.67 2.81 0.23
C MET A 58 2.85 2.13 -0.48
N TYR A 59 4.08 2.59 -0.21
CA TYR A 59 5.29 1.94 -0.69
C TYR A 59 5.32 0.46 -0.29
N LEU A 60 5.08 0.11 0.97
CA LEU A 60 5.02 -1.30 1.40
C LEU A 60 3.90 -2.10 0.74
N ALA A 61 2.79 -1.44 0.40
CA ALA A 61 1.66 -2.07 -0.26
C ALA A 61 1.92 -2.39 -1.73
N PHE A 62 2.65 -1.53 -2.43
CA PHE A 62 2.87 -1.67 -3.87
C PHE A 62 4.28 -2.11 -4.24
N ASN A 63 5.25 -2.00 -3.32
CA ASN A 63 6.62 -2.36 -3.61
C ASN A 63 6.73 -3.87 -3.84
N GLU A 64 7.28 -4.20 -4.99
CA GLU A 64 7.57 -5.55 -5.39
C GLU A 64 8.88 -5.98 -4.72
N GLY A 65 8.81 -7.00 -3.87
CA GLY A 65 9.99 -7.64 -3.30
C GLY A 65 10.82 -8.38 -4.35
N LYS A 66 11.81 -9.15 -3.88
CA LYS A 66 12.65 -9.97 -4.77
C LYS A 66 11.75 -10.85 -5.66
N LYS A 67 11.85 -10.68 -6.98
CA LYS A 67 11.08 -11.35 -8.07
C LYS A 67 9.79 -10.66 -8.54
N GLY A 68 9.60 -9.37 -8.31
CA GLY A 68 8.41 -8.67 -8.86
C GLY A 68 7.12 -9.00 -8.13
N LYS A 69 7.20 -9.65 -6.95
CA LYS A 69 6.03 -10.05 -6.16
C LYS A 69 5.79 -9.06 -5.02
N PRO A 70 4.53 -8.66 -4.75
CA PRO A 70 4.22 -7.80 -3.62
C PRO A 70 4.74 -8.40 -2.30
N LEU A 71 5.12 -7.53 -1.36
CA LEU A 71 5.46 -7.96 0.00
C LEU A 71 4.28 -8.72 0.63
N ALA A 72 4.60 -9.84 1.29
CA ALA A 72 3.61 -10.58 2.07
C ALA A 72 3.02 -9.68 3.17
N ARG A 73 1.71 -9.83 3.44
CA ARG A 73 0.99 -9.06 4.47
C ARG A 73 1.76 -8.95 5.79
N ASN A 74 2.20 -10.08 6.33
CA ASN A 74 2.88 -10.11 7.63
C ASN A 74 4.17 -9.27 7.61
N THR A 75 4.93 -9.33 6.52
CA THR A 75 6.17 -8.55 6.34
C THR A 75 5.87 -7.06 6.21
N ALA A 76 4.89 -6.67 5.39
CA ALA A 76 4.49 -5.27 5.25
C ALA A 76 4.02 -4.68 6.59
N MET A 77 3.18 -5.41 7.32
CA MET A 77 2.70 -4.99 8.64
C MET A 77 3.81 -4.89 9.67
N GLN A 78 4.77 -5.82 9.65
CA GLN A 78 5.94 -5.80 10.53
C GLN A 78 6.83 -4.59 10.23
N TYR A 79 7.13 -4.31 8.96
CA TYR A 79 7.94 -3.15 8.57
C TYR A 79 7.27 -1.84 8.95
N PHE A 80 5.96 -1.73 8.70
CA PHE A 80 5.18 -0.55 9.10
C PHE A 80 5.22 -0.36 10.63
N ARG A 81 4.99 -1.42 11.40
CA ARG A 81 5.03 -1.37 12.87
C ARG A 81 6.40 -0.96 13.40
N GLN A 82 7.47 -1.60 12.93
CA GLN A 82 8.82 -1.33 13.41
C GLN A 82 9.29 0.08 13.02
N SER A 83 8.99 0.52 11.79
CA SER A 83 9.34 1.88 11.33
C SER A 83 8.57 2.95 12.12
N LYS A 84 7.28 2.72 12.39
CA LYS A 84 6.48 3.59 13.25
C LYS A 84 7.07 3.70 14.67
N MET A 85 7.39 2.56 15.29
CA MET A 85 7.97 2.55 16.64
C MET A 85 9.32 3.26 16.67
N TRP A 86 10.16 3.04 15.67
CA TRP A 86 11.44 3.73 15.53
C TRP A 86 11.28 5.25 15.34
N LEU A 87 10.33 5.69 14.50
CA LEU A 87 10.05 7.12 14.33
C LEU A 87 9.49 7.75 15.62
N PHE A 88 8.74 7.02 16.44
CA PHE A 88 8.33 7.51 17.77
C PHE A 88 9.48 7.64 18.76
N GLU A 89 10.52 6.80 18.65
CA GLU A 89 11.74 6.97 19.45
C GLU A 89 12.53 8.20 18.99
N LEU A 90 12.51 8.53 17.69
CA LEU A 90 13.15 9.75 17.15
C LEU A 90 12.36 11.03 17.49
N PHE A 91 11.03 10.96 17.46
CA PHE A 91 10.15 12.11 17.65
C PHE A 91 9.12 11.85 18.76
N PRO A 92 9.55 11.71 20.02
CA PRO A 92 8.66 11.35 21.13
C PRO A 92 7.53 12.36 21.34
N VAL A 93 7.81 13.65 21.08
CA VAL A 93 6.83 14.74 21.18
C VAL A 93 5.66 14.53 20.23
N GLN A 94 5.87 13.98 19.04
CA GLN A 94 4.77 13.82 18.08
C GLN A 94 3.84 12.65 18.38
N ARG A 95 4.28 11.70 19.21
CA ARG A 95 3.56 10.43 19.42
C ARG A 95 2.10 10.65 19.81
N HIS A 96 1.86 11.46 20.84
CA HIS A 96 0.50 11.70 21.35
C HIS A 96 -0.42 12.39 20.34
N ILE A 97 0.14 13.14 19.38
CA ILE A 97 -0.60 13.87 18.35
C ILE A 97 -1.10 12.92 17.26
N VAL A 98 -0.27 11.95 16.86
CA VAL A 98 -0.50 11.17 15.64
C VAL A 98 -0.88 9.70 15.88
N GLU A 99 -0.71 9.17 17.09
CA GLU A 99 -0.86 7.74 17.39
C GLU A 99 -2.22 7.15 16.98
N ALA A 100 -3.32 7.85 17.27
CA ALA A 100 -4.66 7.41 16.88
C ALA A 100 -4.83 7.34 15.36
N LYS A 101 -4.32 8.33 14.62
CA LYS A 101 -4.40 8.38 13.16
C LYS A 101 -3.55 7.26 12.53
N LEU A 102 -2.35 7.04 13.04
CA LEU A 102 -1.46 5.96 12.58
C LEU A 102 -2.00 4.57 12.90
N LEU A 103 -2.76 4.41 13.99
CA LEU A 103 -3.46 3.16 14.29
C LEU A 103 -4.53 2.87 13.23
N SER A 104 -5.31 3.88 12.85
CA SER A 104 -6.30 3.76 11.77
C SER A 104 -5.64 3.41 10.44
N MET A 105 -4.56 4.10 10.08
CA MET A 105 -3.81 3.83 8.85
C MET A 105 -3.23 2.41 8.82
N GLY A 106 -2.71 1.91 9.94
CA GLY A 106 -2.25 0.53 10.06
C GLY A 106 -3.36 -0.49 9.75
N LYS A 107 -4.60 -0.24 10.19
CA LYS A 107 -5.77 -1.09 9.86
C LYS A 107 -6.12 -1.02 8.38
N THR A 108 -6.06 0.17 7.78
CA THR A 108 -6.30 0.35 6.34
C THR A 108 -5.27 -0.40 5.50
N LEU A 109 -3.98 -0.28 5.86
CA LEU A 109 -2.90 -1.01 5.21
C LEU A 109 -3.09 -2.53 5.33
N ASP A 110 -3.47 -3.01 6.51
CA ASP A 110 -3.73 -4.42 6.76
C ASP A 110 -4.87 -4.95 5.89
N SER A 111 -6.01 -4.25 5.88
CA SER A 111 -7.17 -4.59 5.06
C SER A 111 -6.82 -4.62 3.57
N PHE A 112 -6.02 -3.66 3.11
CA PHE A 112 -5.57 -3.62 1.72
C PHE A 112 -4.67 -4.82 1.38
N CYS A 113 -3.69 -5.14 2.23
CA CYS A 113 -2.85 -6.32 2.05
C CYS A 113 -3.70 -7.62 2.04
N MET A 114 -4.71 -7.74 2.90
CA MET A 114 -5.62 -8.90 2.89
C MET A 114 -6.41 -9.05 1.58
N LYS A 115 -6.89 -7.94 1.01
CA LYS A 115 -7.61 -7.95 -0.28
C LYS A 115 -6.69 -8.30 -1.45
N ARG A 116 -5.42 -7.90 -1.39
CA ARG A 116 -4.40 -8.21 -2.41
C ARG A 116 -4.05 -9.70 -2.45
N ASP A 117 -3.98 -10.37 -1.30
CA ASP A 117 -3.67 -11.80 -1.20
C ASP A 117 -4.78 -12.71 -1.78
N GLY A 118 -5.87 -12.15 -2.32
CA GLY A 118 -6.91 -12.89 -3.04
C GLY A 118 -7.81 -13.78 -2.17
N LYS A 119 -7.59 -13.79 -0.85
CA LYS A 119 -8.30 -14.69 0.08
C LYS A 119 -9.75 -14.30 0.40
N VAL A 120 -10.19 -13.08 0.10
CA VAL A 120 -11.43 -12.52 0.70
C VAL A 120 -12.52 -12.14 -0.31
N VAL A 121 -12.24 -12.20 -1.62
CA VAL A 121 -13.28 -11.91 -2.61
C VAL A 121 -13.30 -13.05 -3.61
N ASN A 122 -14.43 -13.77 -3.68
CA ASN A 122 -14.80 -14.56 -4.85
C ASN A 122 -14.92 -13.60 -6.03
N LYS A 123 -13.79 -13.20 -6.60
CA LYS A 123 -13.79 -12.46 -7.86
C LYS A 123 -14.34 -13.42 -8.90
N ALA A 124 -15.30 -12.96 -9.69
CA ALA A 124 -15.57 -13.61 -10.96
C ALA A 124 -14.22 -13.73 -11.70
N PRO A 125 -13.96 -14.85 -12.39
CA PRO A 125 -12.77 -14.99 -13.22
C PRO A 125 -12.58 -13.71 -14.07
N PRO A 126 -11.34 -13.24 -14.26
CA PRO A 126 -11.09 -12.13 -15.17
C PRO A 126 -11.79 -12.44 -16.49
N CYS A 127 -12.62 -11.51 -16.97
CA CYS A 127 -13.23 -11.65 -18.28
C CYS A 127 -12.10 -11.93 -19.27
N SER A 128 -12.17 -13.03 -20.02
CA SER A 128 -11.14 -13.32 -21.01
C SER A 128 -11.49 -12.63 -22.33
N LYS A 129 -10.51 -12.51 -23.23
CA LYS A 129 -10.78 -12.07 -24.61
C LYS A 129 -11.83 -12.95 -25.30
N GLY A 130 -11.92 -14.23 -24.92
CA GLY A 130 -12.95 -15.16 -25.41
C GLY A 130 -14.34 -14.82 -24.89
N ASP A 131 -14.46 -14.43 -23.62
CA ASP A 131 -15.73 -14.03 -23.01
C ASP A 131 -16.21 -12.70 -23.59
N LEU A 132 -15.30 -11.74 -23.77
CA LEU A 132 -15.60 -10.48 -24.46
C LEU A 132 -16.13 -10.72 -25.87
N LYS A 133 -15.50 -11.63 -26.63
CA LYS A 133 -15.94 -11.97 -27.99
C LYS A 133 -17.35 -12.52 -28.00
N LYS A 134 -17.70 -13.39 -27.05
CA LYS A 134 -19.06 -13.93 -26.91
C LYS A 134 -20.08 -12.83 -26.55
N MET A 135 -19.73 -11.95 -25.62
CA MET A 135 -20.59 -10.83 -25.23
C MET A 135 -20.83 -9.85 -26.39
N MET A 136 -19.79 -9.52 -27.15
CA MET A 136 -19.93 -8.70 -28.35
C MET A 136 -20.81 -9.38 -29.41
N LEU A 137 -20.57 -10.66 -29.71
CA LEU A 137 -21.40 -11.41 -30.67
C LEU A 137 -22.87 -11.39 -30.27
N TYR A 138 -23.17 -11.67 -29.00
CA TYR A 138 -24.53 -11.64 -28.48
C TYR A 138 -25.20 -10.27 -28.61
N LEU A 139 -24.47 -9.19 -28.31
CA LEU A 139 -24.98 -7.82 -28.46
C LEU A 139 -25.26 -7.48 -29.92
N TYR A 140 -24.38 -7.87 -30.84
CA TYR A 140 -24.57 -7.62 -32.27
C TYR A 140 -25.67 -8.49 -32.90
N GLU A 141 -25.83 -9.73 -32.44
CA GLU A 141 -26.84 -10.68 -32.93
C GLU A 141 -28.26 -10.29 -32.48
N ASN A 142 -28.39 -9.68 -31.31
CA ASN A 142 -29.67 -9.22 -30.75
C ASN A 142 -29.90 -7.70 -30.87
N ALA A 143 -28.99 -6.97 -31.54
CA ALA A 143 -29.13 -5.54 -31.70
C ALA A 143 -30.34 -5.21 -32.58
N SER A 144 -31.28 -4.45 -32.02
CA SER A 144 -32.45 -3.95 -32.74
C SER A 144 -32.56 -2.42 -32.66
N SER A 145 -31.73 -1.78 -31.83
CA SER A 145 -31.74 -0.36 -31.58
C SER A 145 -30.33 0.24 -31.61
N ALA A 146 -30.25 1.56 -31.85
CA ALA A 146 -28.99 2.30 -31.81
C ALA A 146 -28.28 2.20 -30.44
N SER A 147 -29.03 2.04 -29.35
CA SER A 147 -28.48 1.84 -27.99
C SER A 147 -27.74 0.53 -27.84
N ASP A 148 -28.11 -0.53 -28.56
CA ASP A 148 -27.45 -1.84 -28.45
C ASP A 148 -26.01 -1.77 -28.99
N TYR A 149 -25.81 -1.01 -30.07
CA TYR A 149 -24.48 -0.73 -30.62
C TYR A 149 -23.64 0.15 -29.70
N GLN A 150 -24.26 1.11 -28.99
CA GLN A 150 -23.57 1.90 -27.96
C GLN A 150 -23.12 1.04 -26.79
N ASN A 151 -23.94 0.07 -26.36
CA ASN A 151 -23.58 -0.89 -25.32
C ASN A 151 -22.39 -1.77 -25.74
N ALA A 152 -22.33 -2.20 -26.99
CA ALA A 152 -21.19 -2.94 -27.53
C ALA A 152 -19.91 -2.08 -27.58
N ALA A 153 -20.02 -0.81 -27.97
CA ALA A 153 -18.89 0.13 -27.97
C ALA A 153 -18.38 0.43 -26.55
N LEU A 154 -19.30 0.64 -25.60
CA LEU A 154 -18.97 0.85 -24.19
C LEU A 154 -18.27 -0.36 -23.59
N LEU A 155 -18.75 -1.57 -23.89
CA LEU A 155 -18.12 -2.81 -23.44
C LEU A 155 -16.67 -2.93 -23.96
N GLY A 156 -16.42 -2.56 -25.23
CA GLY A 156 -15.08 -2.52 -25.81
C GLY A 156 -14.16 -1.50 -25.13
N LEU A 157 -14.68 -0.31 -24.82
CA LEU A 157 -13.94 0.74 -24.08
C LEU A 157 -13.61 0.31 -22.65
N LEU A 158 -14.57 -0.26 -21.93
CA LEU A 158 -14.36 -0.76 -20.57
C LEU A 158 -13.31 -1.87 -20.56
N TRP A 159 -13.34 -2.79 -21.53
CA TRP A 159 -12.30 -3.80 -21.67
C TRP A 159 -10.92 -3.21 -21.97
N PHE A 160 -10.84 -2.20 -22.86
CA PHE A 160 -9.58 -1.55 -23.18
C PHE A 160 -8.97 -0.82 -21.97
N LEU A 161 -9.81 -0.19 -21.14
CA LEU A 161 -9.38 0.58 -19.97
C LEU A 161 -9.09 -0.29 -18.74
N PHE A 162 -9.83 -1.38 -18.54
CA PHE A 162 -9.81 -2.14 -17.28
C PHE A 162 -9.49 -3.64 -17.43
N GLY A 163 -9.46 -4.17 -18.65
CA GLY A 163 -9.26 -5.60 -18.95
C GLY A 163 -7.82 -6.01 -19.26
N ARG A 164 -6.85 -5.14 -18.98
CA ARG A 164 -5.43 -5.34 -19.28
C ARG A 164 -4.62 -5.79 -18.06
#